data_AF-A0A317XJ84-F1
#
_entry.id   AF-A0A317XJ84-F1
#
_cell.length_a   1.000
_cell.length_b   1.000
_cell.length_c   1.000
_cell.angle_alpha   90.00
_cell.angle_beta   90.00
_cell.angle_gamma   90.00
#
_symmetry.space_group_name_H-M   'P 1'
#
loop_
_entity.id
_entity.type
_entity.pdbx_description
1 polymer ?
#
loop_
_entity_poly.entity_id
_entity_poly.type
_entity_poly.pdbx_seq_one_letter_code
_entity_poly.pdbx_strand_id
1 'polypeptide(L)' 'MSAPPIKPKTTTAGIVQDPTSQQRVIPESRRADGSIRKERKVRPGFTPVEDVARFRPSR' A
#
# COMPACT_ATOMS: atom_id res chain seq x y z
N MET A 1 -26.06 -1.41 -6.74
CA MET A 1 -24.70 -1.93 -6.42
C MET A 1 -23.68 -0.86 -6.79
N SER A 2 -23.03 -0.22 -5.82
CA SER A 2 -21.98 0.77 -6.10
C SER A 2 -20.77 0.11 -6.74
N ALA A 3 -20.24 0.67 -7.83
CA ALA A 3 -19.03 0.17 -8.46
C ALA A 3 -17.87 0.11 -7.45
N PRO A 4 -17.02 -0.95 -7.47
CA PRO A 4 -15.85 -1.00 -6.61
C PRO A 4 -14.91 0.17 -6.95
N PRO A 5 -14.24 0.77 -5.95
CA PRO A 5 -13.33 1.88 -6.20
C PRO A 5 -12.21 1.44 -7.15
N ILE A 6 -12.09 2.16 -8.27
CA ILE A 6 -11.11 1.90 -9.35
C ILE A 6 -9.66 1.99 -8.85
N LYS A 7 -9.45 2.64 -7.70
CA LYS A 7 -8.14 2.76 -7.06
C LYS A 7 -8.10 1.90 -5.81
N PRO A 8 -7.16 0.94 -5.70
CA PRO A 8 -7.01 0.18 -4.48
C PRO A 8 -6.62 1.12 -3.33
N LYS A 9 -7.14 0.85 -2.12
CA LYS A 9 -6.76 1.63 -0.93
C LYS A 9 -5.26 1.42 -0.67
N THR A 10 -4.51 2.51 -0.66
CA THR A 10 -3.09 2.55 -0.33
C THR A 10 -2.92 3.00 1.11
N THR A 11 -1.95 2.42 1.83
CA THR A 11 -1.54 2.96 3.14
C THR A 11 -0.67 4.21 2.95
N THR A 12 -0.37 4.92 4.03
CA THR A 12 0.56 6.06 4.04
C THR A 12 1.93 5.70 3.48
N ALA A 13 2.40 4.48 3.74
CA ALA A 13 3.63 3.93 3.17
C ALA A 13 3.50 3.44 1.71
N GLY A 14 2.36 3.67 1.04
CA GLY A 14 2.12 3.24 -0.34
C GLY A 14 1.94 1.73 -0.51
N ILE A 15 1.61 1.01 0.58
CA ILE A 15 1.38 -0.44 0.53
C ILE A 15 -0.05 -0.70 0.06
N VAL A 16 -0.18 -1.64 -0.87
CA VAL A 16 -1.46 -2.12 -1.41
C VAL A 16 -1.65 -3.58 -1.04
N GLN A 17 -2.90 -3.98 -0.79
CA GLN A 17 -3.27 -5.38 -0.68
C GLN A 17 -3.69 -5.90 -2.05
N ASP A 18 -2.98 -6.89 -2.55
CA ASP A 18 -3.27 -7.52 -3.83
C ASP A 18 -4.52 -8.42 -3.69
N PRO A 19 -5.61 -8.16 -4.43
CA PRO A 19 -6.88 -8.89 -4.29
C PRO A 19 -6.77 -10.37 -4.68
N THR A 20 -5.82 -10.74 -5.55
CA THR A 20 -5.69 -12.13 -6.03
C THR A 20 -4.82 -12.96 -5.11
N SER A 21 -3.66 -12.44 -4.71
CA SER A 21 -2.70 -13.18 -3.88
C SER A 21 -2.89 -12.98 -2.37
N GLN A 22 -3.75 -12.03 -1.97
CA GLN A 22 -3.90 -11.54 -0.60
C GLN A 22 -2.58 -11.04 0.03
N GLN A 23 -1.54 -10.79 -0.77
CA GLN A 23 -0.25 -10.32 -0.31
C GLN A 23 -0.23 -8.80 -0.18
N ARG A 24 0.65 -8.30 0.69
CA ARG A 24 0.95 -6.86 0.80
C ARG A 24 2.13 -6.53 -0.10
N VAL A 25 1.94 -5.59 -1.02
CA VAL A 25 2.94 -5.23 -2.03
C VAL A 25 3.05 -3.70 -2.16
N ILE A 26 4.24 -3.24 -2.52
CA ILE A 26 4.47 -1.88 -3.01
C ILE A 26 4.43 -1.98 -4.54
N PRO A 27 3.44 -1.36 -5.21
CA PRO A 27 3.23 -1.51 -6.64
C PRO A 27 4.37 -0.92 -7.47
N GLU A 28 4.43 -1.31 -8.73
CA GLU A 28 5.33 -0.68 -9.68
C GLU A 28 5.02 0.81 -9.85
N SER A 29 6.06 1.60 -10.13
CA SER A 29 5.90 3.04 -10.38
C SER A 29 6.78 3.51 -11.52
N ARG A 30 6.30 4.51 -12.24
CA ARG A 30 7.06 5.13 -13.33
C ARG A 30 8.07 6.14 -12.77
N ARG A 31 9.31 6.08 -13.24
CA ARG A 31 10.34 7.10 -12.99
C ARG A 31 10.10 8.29 -13.91
N ALA A 32 10.73 9.43 -13.60
CA ALA A 32 10.62 10.64 -14.43
C ALA A 32 11.19 10.43 -15.85
N ASP A 33 12.23 9.60 -15.98
CA ASP A 33 12.83 9.19 -17.26
C ASP A 33 11.98 8.18 -18.06
N GLY A 34 10.82 7.76 -17.52
CA GLY A 34 9.92 6.81 -18.15
C GLY A 34 10.18 5.34 -17.83
N SER A 35 11.30 5.00 -17.18
CA SER A 35 11.59 3.61 -16.78
C SER A 35 10.70 3.16 -15.61
N ILE A 36 10.53 1.84 -15.44
CA ILE A 36 9.63 1.26 -14.42
C ILE A 36 10.43 0.83 -13.17
N ARG A 37 9.94 1.18 -11.99
CA ARG A 37 10.39 0.61 -10.71
C ARG A 37 9.62 -0.67 -10.46
N LYS A 38 10.34 -1.78 -10.28
CA LYS A 38 9.73 -3.09 -10.00
C LYS A 38 8.91 -3.08 -8.71
N GLU A 39 7.87 -3.89 -8.70
CA GLU A 39 7.10 -4.21 -7.50
C GLU A 39 7.98 -4.82 -6.40
N ARG A 40 7.64 -4.55 -5.14
CA ARG A 40 8.29 -5.15 -3.96
C ARG A 40 7.28 -5.78 -3.02
N LYS A 41 7.53 -7.04 -2.65
CA LYS A 41 6.76 -7.75 -1.64
C LYS A 41 7.12 -7.25 -0.24
N VAL A 42 6.09 -7.02 0.58
CA VAL A 42 6.25 -6.65 1.99
C VAL A 42 6.21 -7.94 2.82
N ARG A 43 7.14 -8.08 3.79
CA ARG A 43 7.19 -9.25 4.67
C ARG A 43 5.87 -9.36 5.46
N PRO A 44 5.27 -10.55 5.60
CA PRO A 44 4.11 -10.75 6.47
C PRO A 44 4.40 -10.29 7.90
N GLY A 45 3.49 -9.50 8.48
CA GLY A 45 3.65 -8.94 9.83
C GLY A 45 4.53 -7.68 9.93
N PHE A 46 5.18 -7.23 8.86
CA PHE A 46 5.92 -5.96 8.87
C PHE A 46 4.95 -4.79 8.69
N THR A 47 4.98 -3.84 9.62
CA THR A 47 4.23 -2.58 9.53
C THR A 47 5.22 -1.43 9.62
N PRO A 48 5.26 -0.54 8.61
CA PRO A 48 6.18 0.58 8.61
C PRO A 48 5.76 1.64 9.63
N VAL A 49 6.70 2.46 10.10
CA VAL A 49 6.49 3.39 11.21
C VAL A 49 5.42 4.44 10.90
N GLU A 50 5.28 4.83 9.63
CA GLU A 50 4.25 5.77 9.20
C GLU A 50 2.82 5.21 9.36
N ASP A 51 2.68 3.88 9.24
CA ASP A 51 1.40 3.18 9.37
C ASP A 51 1.10 2.77 10.83
N VAL A 52 2.02 2.99 11.78
CA VAL A 52 1.80 2.70 13.20
C VAL A 52 0.90 3.78 13.81
N ALA A 53 -0.31 3.38 14.21
CA ALA A 53 -1.25 4.28 14.88
C ALA A 53 -0.67 4.78 16.20
N ARG A 54 -0.55 6.10 16.34
CA ARG A 54 -0.18 6.73 17.62
C ARG A 54 -1.39 6.80 18.52
N PHE A 55 -1.17 6.58 19.82
CA PHE A 55 -2.21 6.80 20.82
C PHE A 55 -2.72 8.24 20.74
N ARG A 56 -4.04 8.39 20.62
CA ARG A 56 -4.73 9.69 20.66
C ARG A 56 -5.77 9.64 21.79
N PRO A 57 -5.59 10.43 22.86
CA PRO A 57 -6.60 10.48 23.91
C PRO A 57 -7.91 11.05 23.35
N SER A 58 -9.04 10.50 23.80
CA SER A 58 -10.36 11.09 23.54
C SER A 58 -10.44 12.41 24.29
N ARG A 59 -10.64 13.51 23.56
CA ARG A 59 -10.92 14.82 24.16
C ARG A 59 -12.37 14.87 24.65
#